data_AF-A0A6C0J8Y0-F1
#
_entry.id   AF-A0A6C0J8Y0-F1
#
_cell.length_a   1.000
_cell.length_b   1.000
_cell.length_c   1.000
_cell.angle_alpha   90.00
_cell.angle_beta   90.00
_cell.angle_gamma   90.00
#
_symmetry.space_group_name_H-M   'P 1'
#
loop_
_entity.id
_entity.type
_entity.pdbx_description
1 polymer ?
#
loop_
_entity_poly.entity_id
_entity_poly.type
_entity_poly.pdbx_seq_one_letter_code
_entity_poly.pdbx_strand_id
1 'polypeptide(L)' 'MVYEYKKKEYAMKLLKIDPHSPATARINGALAHIEEFYETYNVKEGDGMYLAKDHKMNIW' A
#
# COMPACT_ATOMS: atom_id res chain seq x y z
N MET A 1 -2.58 -21.79 3.29
CA MET A 1 -1.30 -21.08 3.14
C MET A 1 -1.46 -19.60 3.42
N VAL A 2 -1.68 -19.21 4.67
CA VAL A 2 -1.52 -17.82 5.10
C VAL A 2 -0.41 -17.89 6.14
N TYR A 3 0.84 -17.87 5.64
CA TYR A 3 2.03 -18.06 6.44
C TYR A 3 2.14 -16.94 7.48
N GLU A 4 1.84 -17.28 8.72
CA GLU A 4 2.68 -17.03 9.90
C GLU A 4 3.49 -15.71 9.94
N TYR A 5 2.82 -14.57 9.81
CA TYR A 5 3.40 -13.23 10.07
C TYR A 5 3.70 -12.96 11.56
N LYS A 6 3.77 -13.99 12.42
CA LYS A 6 3.66 -13.80 13.88
C LYS A 6 4.97 -13.53 14.63
N LYS A 7 6.13 -13.48 13.98
CA LYS A 7 7.39 -13.05 14.62
C LYS A 7 7.85 -11.69 14.10
N LYS A 8 7.71 -10.66 14.93
CA LYS A 8 8.19 -9.30 14.70
C LYS A 8 9.63 -9.26 14.19
N GLU A 9 10.51 -10.12 14.72
CA GLU A 9 11.92 -10.22 14.30
C GLU A 9 12.08 -10.62 12.83
N TYR A 10 11.25 -11.55 12.34
CA TYR A 10 11.31 -11.98 10.94
C TYR A 10 10.82 -10.88 10.00
N ALA A 11 9.73 -10.19 10.36
CA ALA A 11 9.27 -9.02 9.61
C ALA A 11 10.34 -7.91 9.57
N MET A 12 11.01 -7.65 10.69
CA MET A 12 12.12 -6.68 10.77
C MET A 12 13.33 -7.12 9.93
N LYS A 13 13.60 -8.42 9.83
CA LYS A 13 14.64 -8.95 8.95
C LYS A 13 14.28 -8.68 7.48
N LEU A 14 13.07 -9.05 7.06
CA LEU A 14 12.63 -8.85 5.67
C LEU A 14 12.68 -7.37 5.27
N LEU A 15 12.26 -6.45 6.14
CA LEU A 15 12.38 -5.00 5.89
C LEU A 15 13.82 -4.54 5.56
N LYS A 16 14.84 -5.29 5.96
CA LYS A 16 16.25 -4.94 5.73
C LYS A 16 16.86 -5.62 4.50
N ILE A 17 16.35 -6.80 4.10
CA ILE A 17 17.01 -7.66 3.11
C ILE A 17 16.17 -7.96 1.89
N ASP A 18 14.84 -7.85 1.99
CA ASP A 18 13.93 -8.11 0.89
C ASP A 18 13.72 -6.81 0.10
N PRO A 19 14.03 -6.77 -1.21
CA PRO A 19 13.79 -5.58 -2.01
C PRO A 19 12.29 -5.30 -2.23
N HIS A 20 11.41 -6.26 -1.93
CA HIS A 20 9.97 -6.08 -2.07
C HIS A 20 9.37 -5.39 -0.84
N SER A 21 8.48 -4.43 -1.08
CA SER A 21 7.70 -3.80 -0.02
C SER A 21 6.87 -4.83 0.77
N PRO A 22 6.57 -4.58 2.06
CA PRO A 22 5.66 -5.42 2.84
C PRO A 22 4.30 -5.58 2.17
N ALA A 23 3.65 -6.73 2.36
CA ALA A 23 2.41 -7.08 1.66
C ALA A 23 1.31 -6.01 1.75
N THR A 24 1.10 -5.41 2.92
CA THR A 24 0.10 -4.33 3.10
C THR A 24 0.48 -3.05 2.35
N ALA A 25 1.76 -2.68 2.35
CA ALA A 25 2.26 -1.52 1.62
C ALA A 25 2.19 -1.72 0.10
N ARG A 26 2.35 -2.95 -0.39
CA ARG A 26 2.21 -3.27 -1.82
C ARG A 26 0.81 -2.98 -2.34
N ILE A 27 -0.22 -3.27 -1.55
CA ILE A 27 -1.61 -3.06 -1.94
C ILE A 27 -2.00 -1.60 -1.70
N ASN A 28 -1.87 -1.13 -0.47
CA ASN A 28 -2.38 0.19 -0.11
C ASN A 28 -1.57 1.32 -0.76
N GLY A 29 -0.25 1.15 -0.88
CA GLY A 29 0.61 2.13 -1.53
C GLY A 29 0.29 2.29 -3.01
N ALA A 30 0.06 1.19 -3.73
CA ALA A 30 -0.24 1.25 -5.16
C ALA A 30 -1.67 1.77 -5.43
N LEU A 31 -2.69 1.22 -4.75
CA LEU A 31 -4.09 1.56 -5.03
C LEU A 31 -4.43 3.02 -4.72
N ALA A 32 -3.78 3.64 -3.73
CA ALA A 32 -4.01 5.05 -3.40
C ALA A 32 -3.65 6.03 -4.54
N HIS A 33 -2.87 5.58 -5.53
CA HIS A 33 -2.50 6.38 -6.71
C HIS A 33 -3.39 6.15 -7.94
N ILE A 34 -4.25 5.13 -7.92
CA ILE A 34 -5.07 4.72 -9.08
C ILE A 34 -6.41 5.44 -9.02
N GLU A 35 -6.80 6.17 -10.06
CA GLU A 35 -8.03 6.97 -10.06
C GLU A 35 -9.29 6.10 -10.02
N GLU A 36 -9.29 4.97 -10.72
CA GLU A 36 -10.39 4.01 -10.77
C GLU A 36 -10.73 3.45 -9.38
N PHE A 37 -9.76 3.42 -8.46
CA PHE A 37 -10.01 3.04 -7.07
C PHE A 37 -10.90 4.07 -6.36
N TYR A 38 -10.70 5.37 -6.62
CA TYR A 38 -11.52 6.44 -6.05
C TYR A 38 -12.94 6.36 -6.60
N GLU A 39 -13.09 6.15 -7.92
CA GLU A 39 -14.39 6.05 -8.58
C GLU A 39 -15.17 4.82 -8.09
N THR A 40 -14.51 3.67 -7.99
CA THR A 40 -15.15 2.39 -7.62
C THR A 40 -15.65 2.39 -6.18
N TYR A 41 -14.87 2.96 -5.26
CA TYR A 41 -15.15 2.90 -3.83
C TYR A 41 -15.62 4.23 -3.23
N ASN A 42 -15.82 5.26 -4.07
CA ASN A 42 -16.24 6.60 -3.68
C ASN A 42 -15.37 7.21 -2.57
N VAL A 43 -14.04 7.10 -2.74
CA VAL A 43 -13.04 7.59 -1.78
C VAL A 43 -13.02 9.11 -1.79
N LYS A 44 -13.09 9.72 -0.61
CA LYS A 44 -13.17 11.16 -0.41
C LYS A 44 -12.08 11.67 0.50
N GLU A 45 -11.87 12.98 0.49
CA GLU A 45 -10.97 13.63 1.43
C GLU A 45 -11.35 13.28 2.88
N GLY A 46 -10.36 12.85 3.66
CA GLY A 46 -10.54 12.34 5.02
C GLY A 46 -10.59 10.81 5.12
N ASP A 47 -10.81 10.09 4.03
CA ASP A 47 -10.72 8.63 4.03
C ASP A 47 -9.26 8.16 4.10
N GLY A 48 -9.04 6.99 4.73
CA GLY A 48 -7.67 6.51 4.98
C GLY A 48 -6.85 6.18 3.73
N MET A 49 -7.50 5.98 2.59
CA MET A 49 -6.86 5.71 1.30
C MET A 49 -6.79 6.96 0.39
N TYR A 50 -7.29 8.10 0.85
CA TYR A 50 -7.28 9.34 0.08
C TYR A 50 -5.87 9.94 0.00
N LEU A 51 -5.50 10.32 -1.22
CA LEU A 51 -4.28 11.03 -1.53
C LEU A 51 -4.63 12.25 -2.38
N ALA A 52 -4.10 13.41 -2.00
CA ALA A 52 -4.28 14.63 -2.77
C ALA A 52 -3.65 14.48 -4.17
N LYS A 53 -4.23 15.17 -5.17
CA LYS A 53 -3.90 14.98 -6.58
C LYS A 53 -2.41 15.23 -6.90
N ASP A 54 -1.80 16.19 -6.23
CA ASP A 54 -0.37 16.54 -6.34
C ASP A 54 0.58 15.52 -5.70
N HIS A 55 0.06 14.65 -4.84
CA HIS A 55 0.80 13.53 -4.27
C HIS A 55 0.59 12.22 -5.03
N LYS A 56 -0.33 12.17 -6.00
CA LYS A 56 -0.54 10.99 -6.85
C LYS A 56 0.62 10.84 -7.84
N MET A 57 1.16 9.63 -7.95
CA MET A 57 2.23 9.29 -8.87
C MET A 57 1.67 8.54 -10.07
N ASN A 58 2.14 8.89 -11.26
CA ASN A 58 1.99 8.08 -12.46
C ASN A 58 3.36 7.91 -13.12
N ILE A 59 3.70 6.68 -13.50
CA ILE A 59 5.01 6.30 -14.04
C ILE A 59 4.94 6.01 -15.54
N TRP A 60 3.83 5.43 -16.00
CA TRP A 60 3.67 4.94 -17.37
C TRP A 60 2.82 5.93 -18.18
#